data_AF-A0A8J5MLC1-F1
#
_entry.id   AF-A0A8J5MLC1-F1
#
_cell.length_a   1.000
_cell.length_b   1.000
_cell.length_c   1.000
_cell.angle_alpha   90.00
_cell.angle_beta   90.00
_cell.angle_gamma   90.00
#
_symmetry.space_group_name_H-M   'P 1'
#
loop_
_entity.id
_entity.type
_entity.pdbx_description
1 polymer ?
#
loop_
_entity_poly.entity_id
_entity_poly.type
_entity_poly.pdbx_seq_one_letter_code
_entity_poly.pdbx_strand_id
1 'polypeptide(L)'
;MMMQTCICMVVGVVLLTLGSAVSLPANNHIIENQVKELQDMGCKPVMQKVLVVDLLDETDDLIEMLYFYPQAVAVRRCVEDCSFCGNNHGKIKGRCVASSREEKTFVVTYYENTSPPTKHQRTMTTVEHTQCGCRT
;
A
#
# COMPACT_ATOMS: atom_id res chain seq x y z
N MET A 1 29.06 -27.55 -64.13
CA MET A 1 30.32 -28.31 -64.06
C MET A 1 30.61 -28.61 -62.59
N MET A 2 30.78 -29.90 -62.29
CA MET A 2 31.44 -30.53 -61.13
C MET A 2 30.99 -30.09 -59.73
N MET A 3 30.12 -30.88 -59.07
CA MET A 3 30.46 -32.02 -58.19
C MET A 3 31.39 -31.64 -57.05
N GLN A 4 30.85 -31.56 -55.82
CA GLN A 4 31.48 -32.23 -54.68
C GLN A 4 30.45 -32.47 -53.57
N THR A 5 29.89 -33.68 -53.56
CA THR A 5 29.29 -34.31 -52.38
C THR A 5 30.41 -34.90 -51.53
N CYS A 6 30.43 -34.61 -50.23
CA CYS A 6 31.05 -35.47 -49.23
C CYS A 6 30.11 -35.58 -48.03
N ILE A 7 29.40 -36.70 -48.00
CA ILE A 7 28.74 -37.26 -46.82
C ILE A 7 29.80 -38.08 -46.09
N CYS A 8 30.04 -37.81 -44.81
CA CYS A 8 30.55 -38.81 -43.87
C CYS A 8 29.59 -38.88 -42.69
N MET A 9 28.95 -40.05 -42.56
CA MET A 9 28.08 -40.43 -41.47
C MET A 9 28.87 -40.68 -40.18
N VAL A 10 28.34 -40.12 -39.09
CA VAL A 10 28.00 -40.74 -37.79
C VAL A 10 29.05 -41.66 -37.13
N VAL A 11 29.57 -41.24 -35.97
CA VAL A 11 29.40 -41.84 -34.62
C VAL A 11 29.84 -40.74 -33.64
N GLY A 12 28.96 -40.09 -32.90
CA GLY A 12 28.38 -40.64 -31.68
C GLY A 12 29.22 -40.25 -30.47
N VAL A 13 28.99 -39.05 -29.92
CA VAL A 13 28.96 -38.82 -28.47
C VAL A 13 27.89 -37.77 -28.22
N VAL A 14 26.66 -38.25 -27.97
CA VAL A 14 25.71 -37.46 -27.19
C VAL A 14 26.30 -37.41 -25.79
N LEU A 15 27.09 -36.39 -25.51
CA LEU A 15 27.35 -36.01 -24.12
C LEU A 15 26.02 -35.51 -23.58
N LEU A 16 25.28 -36.44 -23.00
CA LEU A 16 24.31 -36.16 -21.93
C LEU A 16 25.11 -35.50 -20.80
N THR A 17 25.43 -34.21 -20.94
CA THR A 17 25.53 -33.37 -19.77
C THR A 17 24.12 -33.22 -19.26
N LEU A 18 23.70 -34.22 -18.48
CA LEU A 18 22.88 -34.04 -17.29
C LEU A 18 23.62 -33.08 -16.35
N GLY A 19 23.85 -31.85 -16.83
CA GLY A 19 24.24 -30.71 -16.03
C GLY A 19 22.97 -30.33 -15.33
N SER A 20 22.80 -30.93 -14.15
CA SER A 20 21.75 -30.73 -13.18
C SER A 20 20.93 -29.50 -13.51
N ALA A 21 19.73 -29.70 -14.06
CA ALA A 21 18.65 -28.81 -13.68
C ALA A 21 18.67 -28.89 -12.15
N VAL A 22 19.21 -27.86 -11.51
CA VAL A 22 18.95 -27.63 -10.10
C VAL A 22 17.49 -27.22 -10.09
N SER A 23 16.62 -28.21 -10.29
CA SER A 23 15.27 -28.16 -9.79
C SER A 23 15.49 -28.03 -8.30
N LEU A 24 15.45 -26.81 -7.77
CA LEU A 24 15.32 -26.58 -6.34
C LEU A 24 14.06 -27.36 -5.93
N PRO A 25 14.18 -28.55 -5.34
CA PRO A 25 13.02 -29.33 -5.00
C PRO A 25 12.67 -28.91 -3.57
N ALA A 26 12.21 -27.68 -3.42
CA ALA A 26 11.63 -27.20 -2.17
C ALA A 26 11.02 -25.81 -2.39
N ASN A 27 9.74 -25.73 -2.02
CA ASN A 27 9.07 -24.53 -1.53
C ASN A 27 8.35 -23.60 -2.52
N ASN A 28 7.47 -24.14 -3.37
CA ASN A 28 6.37 -23.32 -3.92
C ASN A 28 5.66 -22.53 -2.81
N HIS A 29 5.44 -23.13 -1.63
CA HIS A 29 4.86 -22.44 -0.48
C HIS A 29 5.71 -21.30 0.10
N ILE A 30 7.05 -21.37 0.08
CA ILE A 30 7.87 -20.23 0.55
C ILE A 30 7.82 -19.10 -0.48
N ILE A 31 7.86 -19.42 -1.77
CA ILE A 31 7.74 -18.41 -2.82
C ILE A 31 6.36 -17.75 -2.78
N GLU A 32 5.28 -18.52 -2.62
CA GLU A 32 3.92 -18.00 -2.44
C GLU A 32 3.81 -17.08 -1.22
N ASN A 33 4.39 -17.48 -0.08
CA ASN A 33 4.40 -16.65 1.12
C ASN A 33 5.18 -15.35 0.91
N GLN A 34 6.36 -15.42 0.27
CA GLN A 34 7.17 -14.23 -0.04
C GLN A 34 6.46 -13.29 -1.02
N VAL A 35 5.79 -13.82 -2.05
CA VAL A 35 5.01 -13.01 -2.99
C VAL A 35 3.86 -12.34 -2.27
N LYS A 36 3.17 -13.05 -1.37
CA LYS A 36 2.09 -12.50 -0.56
C LYS A 36 2.58 -11.40 0.37
N GLU A 37 3.70 -11.61 1.06
CA GLU A 37 4.34 -10.59 1.90
C GLU A 37 4.72 -9.34 1.09
N LEU A 38 5.30 -9.51 -0.10
CA LEU A 38 5.62 -8.39 -1.00
C LEU A 38 4.37 -7.64 -1.48
N GLN A 39 3.29 -8.36 -1.80
CA GLN A 39 2.00 -7.75 -2.14
C GLN A 39 1.41 -7.00 -0.95
N ASP A 40 1.59 -7.52 0.26
CA ASP A 40 1.13 -6.90 1.49
C ASP A 40 1.90 -5.62 1.86
N MET A 41 3.16 -5.52 1.43
CA MET A 41 4.00 -4.32 1.51
C MET A 41 3.83 -3.37 0.30
N GLY A 42 2.88 -3.65 -0.59
CA GLY A 42 2.56 -2.79 -1.72
C GLY A 42 1.98 -1.44 -1.30
N CYS A 43 2.05 -0.44 -2.18
CA CYS A 43 1.36 0.84 -1.98
C CYS A 43 -0.16 0.65 -2.06
N LYS A 44 -0.80 0.57 -0.90
CA LYS A 44 -2.25 0.36 -0.77
C LYS A 44 -2.83 1.23 0.36
N PRO A 45 -4.15 1.48 0.37
CA PRO A 45 -4.77 2.18 1.47
C PRO A 45 -4.71 1.34 2.76
N VAL A 46 -4.26 1.95 3.86
CA VAL A 46 -4.16 1.33 5.18
C VAL A 46 -5.05 2.11 6.15
N MET A 47 -5.70 1.41 7.09
CA MET A 47 -6.48 2.06 8.15
C MET A 47 -5.57 2.88 9.05
N GLN A 48 -5.89 4.15 9.20
CA GLN A 48 -5.22 5.11 10.05
C GLN A 48 -6.22 5.74 11.00
N LYS A 49 -5.73 6.09 12.19
CA LYS A 49 -6.48 6.84 13.19
C LYS A 49 -6.25 8.33 12.94
N VAL A 50 -7.31 9.09 12.72
CA VAL A 50 -7.28 10.55 12.62
C VAL A 50 -8.02 11.14 13.80
N LEU A 51 -7.36 12.02 14.56
CA LEU A 51 -8.01 12.69 15.68
C LEU A 51 -8.97 13.75 15.14
N VAL A 52 -10.11 13.93 15.82
CA VAL A 52 -11.10 14.93 15.42
C VAL A 52 -10.53 16.34 15.51
N VAL A 53 -9.67 16.60 16.50
CA VAL A 53 -9.01 17.91 16.66
C VAL A 53 -8.08 18.25 15.49
N ASP A 54 -7.45 17.25 14.87
CA ASP A 54 -6.57 17.46 13.71
C ASP A 54 -7.35 17.84 12.43
N LEU A 55 -8.68 17.75 12.46
CA LEU A 55 -9.58 18.10 11.37
C LEU A 55 -10.21 19.48 11.55
N LEU A 56 -9.94 20.16 12.67
CA LEU A 56 -10.40 21.52 12.93
C LEU A 56 -9.38 22.50 12.37
N ASP A 57 -9.86 23.54 11.69
CA ASP A 57 -9.02 24.66 11.29
C ASP A 57 -8.55 25.42 12.55
N GLU A 58 -7.36 26.04 12.52
CA GLU A 58 -6.79 26.77 13.67
C GLU A 58 -7.70 27.89 14.22
N THR A 59 -8.65 28.35 13.41
CA THR A 59 -9.63 29.39 13.77
C THR A 59 -10.97 28.83 14.23
N ASP A 60 -11.13 27.51 14.31
CA ASP A 60 -12.36 26.85 14.70
C ASP A 60 -12.56 27.00 16.21
N ASP A 61 -13.72 27.53 16.59
CA ASP A 61 -14.12 27.79 17.97
C ASP A 61 -14.23 26.52 18.80
N LEU A 62 -14.31 25.35 18.15
CA LEU A 62 -14.31 24.06 18.82
C LEU A 62 -12.93 23.59 19.29
N ILE A 63 -11.82 24.22 18.88
CA ILE A 63 -10.47 23.81 19.30
C ILE A 63 -10.32 23.84 20.82
N GLU A 64 -10.95 24.81 21.49
CA GLU A 64 -10.91 24.96 22.95
C GLU A 64 -11.93 24.08 23.68
N MET A 65 -12.83 23.41 22.94
CA MET A 65 -13.86 22.57 23.54
C MET A 65 -13.27 21.27 24.08
N LEU A 66 -13.75 20.90 25.27
CA LEU A 66 -13.32 19.69 25.93
C LEU A 66 -14.21 18.51 25.48
N TYR A 67 -13.57 17.39 25.14
CA TYR A 67 -14.20 16.08 24.92
C TYR A 67 -15.10 15.95 23.68
N PHE A 68 -14.46 15.69 22.53
CA PHE A 68 -15.15 15.16 21.34
C PHE A 68 -15.51 13.69 21.50
N TYR A 69 -16.70 13.30 21.02
CA TYR A 69 -17.12 11.92 20.89
C TYR A 69 -17.66 11.62 19.47
N PRO A 70 -17.02 10.73 18.70
CA PRO A 70 -15.76 10.05 19.02
C PRO A 70 -14.57 11.02 19.03
N GLN A 71 -13.49 10.68 19.75
CA GLN A 71 -12.26 11.49 19.75
C GLN A 71 -11.44 11.32 18.46
N ALA A 72 -11.63 10.21 17.77
CA ALA A 72 -10.90 9.85 16.57
C ALA A 72 -11.77 9.00 15.65
N VAL A 73 -11.50 9.09 14.36
CA VAL A 73 -12.14 8.29 13.32
C VAL A 73 -11.11 7.44 12.58
N ALA A 74 -11.55 6.26 12.17
CA ALA A 74 -10.73 5.35 11.38
C ALA A 74 -10.96 5.62 9.90
N VAL A 75 -9.88 5.96 9.18
CA VAL A 75 -9.92 6.31 7.75
C VAL A 75 -8.81 5.61 7.00
N ARG A 76 -9.05 5.23 5.75
CA ARG A 76 -7.99 4.69 4.90
C ARG A 76 -7.10 5.81 4.36
N ARG A 77 -5.79 5.67 4.52
CA ARG A 77 -4.78 6.59 3.97
C ARG A 77 -3.69 5.79 3.25
N CYS A 78 -3.06 6.43 2.28
CA CYS A 78 -1.86 5.90 1.64
C CYS A 78 -0.69 6.26 2.54
N VAL A 79 0.10 5.27 2.95
CA VAL A 79 1.23 5.46 3.88
C VAL A 79 2.51 5.11 3.14
N GLU A 80 3.47 6.02 3.14
CA GLU A 80 4.74 5.85 2.45
C GLU A 80 5.64 4.82 3.16
N ASP A 81 5.71 4.86 4.49
CA ASP A 81 6.59 4.04 5.33
C ASP A 81 6.40 2.52 5.17
N CYS A 82 5.22 2.09 4.73
CA CYS A 82 4.89 0.69 4.50
C CYS A 82 4.78 0.33 3.01
N SER A 83 5.15 1.26 2.13
CA SER A 83 4.97 1.12 0.69
C SER A 83 6.29 0.86 -0.03
N PHE A 84 6.29 -0.16 -0.87
CA PHE A 84 7.43 -0.47 -1.70
C PHE A 84 7.41 0.29 -3.03
N CYS A 85 7.23 1.62 -2.98
CA CYS A 85 7.27 2.48 -4.16
C CYS A 85 8.70 2.81 -4.59
N GLY A 86 9.42 1.78 -5.03
CA GLY A 86 10.79 1.89 -5.49
C GLY A 86 11.74 1.31 -4.47
N ASN A 87 12.12 0.05 -4.67
CA ASN A 87 13.23 -0.50 -3.91
C ASN A 87 14.54 0.10 -4.39
N ASN A 88 15.43 0.33 -3.43
CA ASN A 88 16.77 0.91 -3.53
C ASN A 88 17.78 0.07 -4.35
N HIS A 89 17.41 -0.38 -5.55
CA HIS A 89 18.29 -1.13 -6.47
C HIS A 89 18.25 -0.63 -7.93
N GLY A 90 17.90 0.63 -8.16
CA GLY A 90 18.60 1.38 -9.21
C GLY A 90 17.81 1.91 -10.41
N LYS A 91 16.50 2.16 -10.33
CA LYS A 91 15.86 3.27 -11.05
C LYS A 91 14.38 3.40 -10.69
N ILE A 92 14.02 4.63 -10.30
CA ILE A 92 12.71 5.18 -9.93
C ILE A 92 12.50 5.31 -8.41
N LYS A 93 12.67 6.56 -7.93
CA LYS A 93 12.26 7.03 -6.59
C LYS A 93 10.78 7.40 -6.67
N GLY A 94 9.89 6.49 -6.28
CA GLY A 94 8.47 6.78 -6.21
C GLY A 94 8.04 7.11 -4.79
N ARG A 95 6.90 7.80 -4.64
CA ARG A 95 6.18 7.90 -3.38
C ARG A 95 4.81 7.24 -3.52
N CYS A 96 4.33 6.66 -2.44
CA CYS A 96 2.97 6.14 -2.40
C CYS A 96 1.99 7.29 -2.19
N VAL A 97 1.14 7.52 -3.19
CA VAL A 97 0.17 8.62 -3.16
C VAL A 97 -1.23 8.11 -3.49
N ALA A 98 -2.24 8.84 -3.05
CA ALA A 98 -3.63 8.52 -3.38
C ALA A 98 -3.90 8.79 -4.86
N SER A 99 -4.35 7.77 -5.57
CA SER A 99 -4.85 7.88 -6.94
C SER A 99 -6.34 8.22 -6.97
N SER A 100 -7.08 7.82 -5.93
CA SER A 100 -8.50 8.15 -5.75
C SER A 100 -8.80 8.50 -4.31
N ARG A 101 -9.75 9.42 -4.12
CA ARG A 101 -10.16 9.98 -2.84
C ARG A 101 -11.68 10.08 -2.80
N GLU A 102 -12.25 9.81 -1.64
CA GLU A 102 -13.66 10.00 -1.35
C GLU A 102 -13.82 10.80 -0.07
N GLU A 103 -14.93 11.51 0.06
CA GLU A 103 -15.27 12.18 1.31
C GLU A 103 -15.97 11.21 2.25
N LYS A 104 -15.52 11.20 3.49
CA LYS A 104 -16.14 10.46 4.58
C LYS A 104 -16.73 11.44 5.57
N THR A 105 -18.04 11.36 5.72
CA THR A 105 -18.80 12.20 6.64
C THR A 105 -19.10 11.44 7.94
N PHE A 106 -18.99 12.10 9.07
CA PHE A 106 -19.31 11.54 10.38
C PHE A 106 -19.83 12.62 11.33
N VAL A 107 -20.53 12.21 12.39
CA VAL A 107 -21.07 13.13 13.39
C VAL A 107 -20.19 13.08 14.63
N VAL A 108 -19.78 14.25 15.08
CA VAL A 108 -19.08 14.45 16.34
C VAL A 108 -20.02 15.10 17.34
N THR A 109 -20.06 14.55 18.54
CA THR A 109 -20.72 15.16 19.69
C THR A 109 -19.68 15.89 20.53
N TYR A 110 -19.99 17.09 21.00
CA TYR A 110 -19.18 17.83 21.96
C TYR A 110 -20.08 18.48 23.01
N TYR A 111 -19.48 18.94 24.11
CA TYR A 111 -20.19 19.58 25.21
C TYR A 111 -19.65 20.98 25.42
N GLU A 112 -20.53 21.98 25.40
CA GLU A 112 -20.17 23.32 25.80
C GLU A 112 -19.93 23.39 27.31
N ASN A 113 -18.96 24.21 27.70
CA ASN A 113 -18.61 24.45 29.10
C ASN A 113 -19.60 25.41 29.79
N THR A 114 -20.90 25.13 29.68
CA THR A 114 -21.98 25.84 30.36
C THR A 114 -22.44 25.06 31.60
N SER A 115 -23.16 25.71 32.53
CA SER A 115 -23.84 25.04 33.64
C SER A 115 -25.34 25.24 33.52
N PRO A 116 -26.14 24.20 33.16
CA PRO A 116 -25.72 22.83 32.86
C PRO A 116 -24.96 22.70 31.52
N PRO A 117 -24.14 21.64 31.33
CA PRO A 117 -23.41 21.42 30.09
C PRO A 117 -24.37 21.11 28.96
N THR A 118 -24.24 21.85 27.85
CA THR A 118 -25.10 21.68 26.68
C THR A 118 -24.44 20.73 25.69
N LYS A 119 -25.16 19.68 25.29
CA LYS A 119 -24.70 18.72 24.30
C LYS A 119 -24.98 19.24 22.89
N HIS A 120 -23.94 19.27 22.06
CA HIS A 120 -24.00 19.67 20.66
C HIS A 120 -23.52 18.57 19.73
N GLN A 121 -23.94 18.65 18.48
CA GLN A 121 -23.51 17.75 17.42
C GLN A 121 -23.08 18.54 16.20
N ARG A 122 -21.98 18.13 15.58
CA ARG A 122 -21.47 18.70 14.34
C ARG A 122 -21.16 17.60 13.34
N THR A 123 -21.62 17.78 12.12
CA THR A 123 -21.22 16.94 11.00
C THR A 123 -19.85 17.41 10.53
N MET A 124 -18.89 16.49 10.47
CA MET A 124 -17.54 16.72 9.98
C MET A 124 -17.26 15.82 8.79
N THR A 125 -16.34 16.27 7.95
CA THR A 125 -15.87 15.52 6.78
C THR A 125 -14.37 15.31 6.89
N THR A 126 -13.92 14.18 6.35
CA THR A 126 -12.49 13.90 6.17
C THR A 126 -12.30 13.13 4.87
N VAL A 127 -11.08 13.13 4.35
CA VAL A 127 -10.76 12.46 3.09
C VAL A 127 -10.38 11.00 3.37
N GLU A 128 -10.98 10.08 2.65
CA GLU A 128 -10.63 8.66 2.64
C GLU A 128 -9.95 8.30 1.31
N HIS A 129 -8.80 7.65 1.35
CA HIS A 129 -8.09 7.20 0.15
C HIS A 129 -8.63 5.82 -0.23
N THR A 130 -9.30 5.71 -1.37
CA THR A 130 -9.87 4.44 -1.83
C THR A 130 -8.91 3.63 -2.69
N GLN A 131 -7.96 4.31 -3.34
CA GLN A 131 -6.90 3.69 -4.12
C GLN A 131 -5.58 4.45 -3.94
N CYS A 132 -4.48 3.70 -3.92
CA CYS A 132 -3.12 4.24 -3.85
C CYS A 132 -2.32 3.73 -5.04
N GLY A 133 -1.29 4.48 -5.42
CA GLY A 133 -0.33 4.08 -6.43
C GLY A 133 1.01 4.77 -6.27
N CYS A 134 2.03 4.17 -6.86
CA CYS A 134 3.37 4.75 -6.88
C CYS A 134 3.46 5.84 -7.95
N ARG A 135 3.92 7.03 -7.56
CA ARG A 135 4.17 8.17 -8.46
C ARG A 135 5.58 8.71 -8.26
N THR A 136 6.21 9.16 -9.35
CA THR A 136 7.57 9.72 -9.39
C THR A 136 7.56 11.23 -9.38
#